data_AF-A0AB74R519-F1
#
_entry.id   AF-A0AB74R519-F1
#
_cell.length_a   1.000
_cell.length_b   1.000
_cell.length_c   1.000
_cell.angle_alpha   90.00
_cell.angle_beta   90.00
_cell.angle_gamma   90.00
#
_symmetry.space_group_name_H-M   'P 1'
#
loop_
_entity.id
_entity.type
_entity.pdbx_description
1 polymer ?
#
loop_
_entity_poly.entity_id
_entity_poly.type
_entity_poly.pdbx_seq_one_letter_code
_entity_poly.pdbx_strand_id
1 'polypeptide(L)'
;MKKRILTILCVVLVLFISITGLDSMGFFSRSIIPLRSEYASFIRKNGTITEVKFTGPFNHNNIDLNKNVEDTNKNGDDNELTIKYDIEVKKSLISSNEPTIQIQDSKESIYVYILNFSDKTIIIKNGKIVD
;
A
#
# COMPACT_ATOMS: atom_id res chain seq x y z
N MET A 1 -5.85 -57.02 -13.11
CA MET A 1 -6.40 -55.88 -12.32
C MET A 1 -5.35 -54.89 -11.82
N LYS A 2 -4.20 -55.33 -11.26
CA LYS A 2 -3.15 -54.44 -10.69
C LYS A 2 -2.59 -53.36 -11.63
N LYS A 3 -2.41 -53.66 -12.93
CA LYS A 3 -1.83 -52.71 -13.91
C LYS A 3 -2.73 -51.49 -14.16
N ARG A 4 -4.06 -51.65 -14.18
CA ARG A 4 -5.02 -50.56 -14.42
C ARG A 4 -5.09 -49.56 -13.27
N ILE A 5 -4.97 -50.04 -12.03
CA ILE A 5 -4.97 -49.21 -10.83
C ILE A 5 -3.71 -48.34 -10.79
N LEU A 6 -2.56 -48.91 -11.18
CA LEU A 6 -1.29 -48.16 -11.25
C LEU A 6 -1.33 -47.04 -12.29
N THR A 7 -1.94 -47.30 -13.46
CA THR A 7 -2.08 -46.27 -14.50
C THR A 7 -2.99 -45.12 -14.05
N ILE A 8 -4.11 -45.42 -13.39
CA ILE A 8 -5.04 -44.40 -12.88
C ILE A 8 -4.35 -43.56 -11.78
N LEU A 9 -3.61 -44.20 -10.88
CA LEU A 9 -2.89 -43.51 -9.81
C LEU A 9 -1.84 -42.54 -10.38
N CYS A 10 -1.08 -42.94 -11.41
CA CYS A 10 -0.12 -42.05 -12.08
C CYS A 10 -0.80 -40.85 -12.74
N VAL A 11 -1.95 -41.05 -13.41
CA VAL A 11 -2.67 -39.95 -14.07
C VAL A 11 -3.21 -38.95 -13.05
N VAL A 12 -3.77 -39.44 -11.93
CA VAL A 12 -4.25 -38.57 -10.84
C VAL A 12 -3.10 -37.79 -10.21
N LEU A 13 -1.94 -38.44 -10.01
CA LEU A 13 -0.77 -37.81 -9.41
C LEU A 13 -0.15 -36.74 -10.32
N VAL A 14 -0.10 -36.97 -11.63
CA VAL A 14 0.34 -35.96 -12.62
C VAL A 14 -0.62 -34.79 -12.70
N LEU A 15 -1.94 -35.03 -12.63
CA LEU A 15 -2.95 -33.97 -12.56
C LEU A 15 -2.79 -33.14 -11.27
N PHE A 16 -2.56 -33.78 -10.13
CA PHE A 16 -2.35 -33.08 -8.86
C PHE A 16 -1.10 -32.19 -8.88
N ILE A 17 0.01 -32.68 -9.43
CA ILE A 17 1.25 -31.90 -9.60
C ILE A 17 1.06 -30.75 -10.60
N SER A 18 0.24 -30.93 -11.63
CA SER A 18 -0.04 -29.87 -12.61
C SER A 18 -0.89 -28.74 -11.99
N ILE A 19 -1.83 -29.09 -11.11
CA ILE A 19 -2.69 -28.11 -10.42
C ILE A 19 -1.88 -27.34 -9.37
N THR A 20 -1.10 -28.03 -8.51
CA THR A 20 -0.27 -27.36 -7.49
C THR A 20 0.98 -26.69 -8.06
N GLY A 21 1.48 -27.18 -9.20
CA GLY A 21 2.58 -26.57 -9.97
C GLY A 21 2.17 -25.21 -10.56
N LEU A 22 0.92 -25.08 -11.02
CA LEU A 22 0.39 -23.81 -11.55
C LEU A 22 0.25 -22.74 -10.45
N ASP A 23 -0.05 -23.16 -9.21
CA ASP A 23 -0.11 -22.25 -8.06
C ASP A 23 1.29 -21.82 -7.57
N SER A 24 2.33 -22.65 -7.80
CA SER A 24 3.71 -22.35 -7.36
C SER A 24 4.55 -21.57 -8.39
N MET A 25 4.11 -21.49 -9.65
CA MET A 25 4.76 -20.70 -10.70
C MET A 25 4.07 -19.33 -10.90
N GLY A 26 4.09 -18.46 -9.88
CA GLY A 26 4.14 -16.99 -10.06
C GLY A 26 3.06 -16.27 -10.90
N PHE A 27 1.97 -16.92 -11.29
CA PHE A 27 1.01 -16.36 -12.26
C PHE A 27 0.03 -15.33 -11.69
N PHE A 28 0.03 -15.15 -10.37
CA PHE A 28 -0.49 -13.92 -9.75
C PHE A 28 0.68 -13.05 -9.33
N SER A 29 1.46 -12.58 -10.30
CA SER A 29 2.18 -11.32 -10.11
C SER A 29 1.09 -10.26 -9.90
N ARG A 30 0.66 -10.07 -8.65
CA ARG A 30 -0.18 -8.94 -8.27
C ARG A 30 0.61 -7.72 -8.71
N SER A 31 0.20 -7.11 -9.81
CA SER A 31 0.80 -5.87 -10.28
C SER A 31 0.53 -4.83 -9.20
N ILE A 32 1.56 -4.59 -8.39
CA ILE A 32 1.62 -3.49 -7.45
C ILE A 32 2.22 -2.35 -8.25
N ILE A 33 1.47 -1.27 -8.39
CA ILE A 33 1.91 -0.07 -9.10
C ILE A 33 1.77 1.15 -8.19
N PRO A 34 2.63 2.16 -8.29
CA PRO A 34 2.48 3.35 -7.45
C PRO A 34 1.20 4.11 -7.82
N LEU A 35 0.46 4.56 -6.81
CA LEU A 35 -0.78 5.31 -6.98
C LEU A 35 -0.48 6.70 -7.55
N ARG A 36 -1.37 7.26 -8.37
CA ARG A 36 -1.29 8.67 -8.80
C ARG A 36 -1.94 9.59 -7.76
N SER A 37 -1.43 10.80 -7.61
CA SER A 37 -1.89 11.76 -6.60
C SER A 37 -3.34 12.21 -6.74
N GLU A 38 -3.93 12.11 -7.93
CA GLU A 38 -5.35 12.42 -8.21
C GLU A 38 -6.34 11.54 -7.41
N TYR A 39 -5.87 10.39 -6.94
CA TYR A 39 -6.63 9.42 -6.16
C TYR A 39 -6.55 9.66 -4.65
N ALA A 40 -5.93 10.76 -4.22
CA ALA A 40 -5.85 11.17 -2.82
C ALA A 40 -6.72 12.41 -2.57
N SER A 41 -7.50 12.37 -1.49
CA SER A 41 -8.33 13.48 -1.02
C SER A 41 -7.82 14.01 0.31
N PHE A 42 -7.47 15.30 0.35
CA PHE A 42 -6.96 15.98 1.55
C PHE A 42 -8.11 16.66 2.30
N ILE A 43 -8.50 16.07 3.43
CA ILE A 43 -9.56 16.59 4.27
C ILE A 43 -8.98 17.59 5.25
N ARG A 44 -9.61 18.78 5.32
CA ARG A 44 -9.14 19.89 6.13
C ARG A 44 -10.16 20.30 7.19
N LYS A 45 -9.67 20.68 8.36
CA LYS A 45 -10.42 21.33 9.43
C LYS A 45 -9.71 22.63 9.79
N ASN A 46 -10.43 23.76 9.73
CA ASN A 46 -9.89 25.09 10.03
C ASN A 46 -8.63 25.44 9.21
N GLY A 47 -8.54 24.97 7.96
CA GLY A 47 -7.39 25.20 7.07
C GLY A 47 -6.23 24.21 7.24
N THR A 48 -6.25 23.36 8.27
CA THR A 48 -5.24 22.32 8.52
C THR A 48 -5.69 20.98 7.98
N ILE A 49 -4.82 20.27 7.26
CA ILE A 49 -5.07 18.89 6.81
C ILE A 49 -5.02 17.96 8.03
N THR A 50 -6.13 17.27 8.28
CA THR A 50 -6.24 16.32 9.39
C THR A 50 -6.27 14.88 8.90
N GLU A 51 -6.60 14.66 7.63
CA GLU A 51 -6.82 13.33 7.09
C GLU A 51 -6.52 13.31 5.58
N VAL A 52 -5.95 12.20 5.11
CA VAL A 52 -5.78 11.89 3.69
C VAL A 52 -6.47 10.56 3.39
N LYS A 53 -7.49 10.62 2.54
CA LYS A 53 -8.23 9.44 2.08
C LYS A 53 -7.76 9.03 0.69
N PHE A 54 -7.68 7.73 0.44
CA PHE A 54 -7.24 7.18 -0.83
C PHE A 54 -8.34 6.35 -1.48
N THR A 55 -8.60 6.62 -2.76
CA THR A 55 -9.57 5.88 -3.57
C THR A 55 -8.85 5.20 -4.73
N GLY A 56 -9.09 3.91 -4.96
CA GLY A 56 -8.41 3.18 -6.03
C GLY A 56 -8.94 3.52 -7.44
N PRO A 57 -8.12 3.43 -8.50
CA PRO A 57 -8.61 3.46 -9.87
C PRO A 57 -9.52 2.26 -10.16
N PHE A 58 -10.38 2.35 -11.17
CA PHE A 58 -11.37 1.29 -11.50
C PHE A 58 -10.78 -0.14 -11.60
N ASN A 59 -9.53 -0.27 -12.06
CA ASN A 59 -8.86 -1.56 -12.23
C ASN A 59 -7.99 -2.00 -11.03
N HIS A 60 -7.81 -1.16 -10.01
CA HIS A 60 -7.07 -1.47 -8.79
C HIS A 60 -7.88 -1.00 -7.57
N ASN A 61 -8.45 -1.96 -6.85
CA ASN A 61 -9.43 -1.74 -5.79
C ASN A 61 -8.87 -1.95 -4.38
N ASN A 62 -7.55 -2.07 -4.25
CA ASN A 62 -6.89 -2.22 -2.96
C ASN A 62 -5.64 -1.35 -2.97
N ILE A 63 -5.51 -0.53 -1.94
CA ILE A 63 -4.41 0.42 -1.76
C ILE A 63 -3.53 -0.11 -0.66
N ASP A 64 -2.24 -0.20 -0.94
CA ASP A 64 -1.20 -0.56 0.02
C ASP A 64 -0.49 0.71 0.49
N LEU A 65 -0.31 0.83 1.80
CA LEU A 65 0.38 1.95 2.43
C LEU A 65 1.61 1.41 3.13
N ASN A 66 2.76 1.50 2.48
CA ASN A 66 4.02 1.12 3.12
C ASN A 66 4.53 2.30 3.96
N LYS A 67 4.40 2.18 5.29
CA LYS A 67 4.77 3.21 6.24
C LYS A 67 6.20 3.00 6.74
N ASN A 68 7.05 3.98 6.53
CA ASN A 68 8.37 4.08 7.13
C ASN A 68 8.42 5.28 8.09
N VAL A 69 8.96 5.10 9.29
CA VAL A 69 9.07 6.15 10.30
C VAL A 69 10.54 6.43 10.54
N GLU A 70 10.95 7.67 10.29
CA GLU A 70 12.28 8.19 10.52
C GLU A 70 12.22 9.24 11.63
N ASP A 71 12.79 8.89 12.78
CA ASP A 71 13.01 9.86 13.86
C ASP A 71 14.23 10.71 13.50
N THR A 72 14.02 12.02 13.36
CA THR A 72 15.09 12.96 13.01
C THR A 72 15.57 13.68 14.26
N ASN A 73 15.77 12.95 15.36
CA ASN A 73 16.52 13.41 16.53
C ASN A 73 18.01 13.56 16.18
N LYS A 74 18.36 14.60 15.42
CA LYS A 74 19.74 15.02 15.19
C LYS A 74 19.85 16.49 15.56
N ASN A 75 20.32 16.71 16.79
CA ASN A 75 20.72 18.00 17.35
C ASN A 75 19.57 18.96 17.71
N GLY A 76 18.92 18.71 18.85
CA GLY A 76 18.99 19.68 19.95
C GLY A 76 17.89 20.74 20.12
N ASP A 77 16.91 20.92 19.22
CA ASP A 77 15.84 21.91 19.53
C ASP A 77 14.44 21.66 18.95
N ASP A 78 14.24 20.70 18.04
CA ASP A 78 12.88 20.38 17.56
C ASP A 78 12.67 18.86 17.47
N ASN A 79 11.68 18.34 18.20
CA ASN A 79 11.23 16.94 18.11
C ASN A 79 10.51 16.73 16.76
N GLU A 80 11.27 16.57 15.67
CA GLU A 80 10.73 16.33 14.33
C GLU A 80 10.64 14.83 14.02
N LEU A 81 9.42 14.35 13.80
CA LEU A 81 9.13 12.99 13.38
C LEU A 81 8.71 12.97 11.91
N THR A 82 9.50 12.29 11.08
CA THR A 82 9.20 12.12 9.66
C THR A 82 8.55 10.76 9.42
N ILE A 83 7.40 10.74 8.75
CA ILE A 83 6.66 9.54 8.38
C ILE A 83 6.51 9.52 6.86
N LYS A 84 7.15 8.55 6.21
CA LYS A 84 7.11 8.35 4.77
C LYS A 84 6.09 7.26 4.43
N TYR A 85 5.33 7.51 3.37
CA TYR A 85 4.37 6.58 2.81
C TYR A 85 4.67 6.38 1.33
N ASP A 86 5.04 5.15 0.97
CA ASP A 86 4.97 4.70 -0.42
C ASP A 86 3.57 4.15 -0.66
N ILE A 87 2.85 4.78 -1.59
CA ILE A 87 1.42 4.55 -1.80
C ILE A 87 1.26 3.78 -3.10
N GLU A 88 0.79 2.54 -2.98
CA GLU A 88 0.70 1.62 -4.11
C GLU A 88 -0.73 1.09 -4.23
N VAL A 89 -1.06 0.59 -5.42
CA VAL A 89 -2.33 -0.08 -5.67
C VAL A 89 -2.12 -1.46 -6.25
N LYS A 90 -3.02 -2.37 -5.87
CA LYS A 90 -3.06 -3.74 -6.34
C LYS A 90 -4.45 -4.10 -6.84
N LYS A 91 -4.49 -4.88 -7.91
CA LYS A 91 -5.72 -5.53 -8.34
C LYS A 91 -6.04 -6.70 -7.41
N SER A 92 -7.23 -6.70 -6.85
CA SER A 92 -7.71 -7.75 -5.94
C SER A 92 -9.11 -8.20 -6.37
N LEU A 93 -9.39 -9.50 -6.25
CA LEU A 93 -10.77 -10.01 -6.44
C LEU A 93 -11.70 -9.60 -5.29
N ILE A 94 -11.13 -9.13 -4.18
CA ILE A 94 -11.84 -8.65 -2.99
C ILE A 94 -11.53 -7.16 -2.86
N SER A 95 -12.58 -6.34 -2.85
CA SER A 95 -12.47 -4.91 -2.55
C SER A 95 -12.00 -4.75 -1.11
N SER A 96 -10.92 -4.01 -0.88
CA SER A 96 -10.60 -3.56 0.48
C SER A 96 -11.08 -2.13 0.68
N ASN A 97 -11.21 -1.74 1.94
CA ASN A 97 -11.58 -0.37 2.31
C ASN A 97 -10.60 0.65 1.73
N GLU A 98 -11.12 1.85 1.48
CA GLU A 98 -10.36 3.07 1.19
C GLU A 98 -9.49 3.39 2.42
N PRO A 99 -8.17 3.15 2.37
CA PRO A 99 -7.33 3.43 3.52
C PRO A 99 -7.25 4.93 3.73
N THR A 100 -6.95 5.29 4.96
CA THR A 100 -6.97 6.66 5.43
C THR A 100 -5.75 6.88 6.32
N ILE A 101 -5.02 7.98 6.10
CA ILE A 101 -3.96 8.43 6.97
C ILE A 101 -4.50 9.58 7.83
N GLN A 102 -4.39 9.45 9.15
CA GLN A 102 -4.66 10.53 10.09
C GLN A 102 -3.38 11.35 10.28
N ILE A 103 -3.50 12.66 10.04
CA ILE A 103 -2.39 13.62 10.15
C ILE A 103 -2.42 14.20 11.56
N GLN A 104 -1.33 13.97 12.29
CA GLN A 104 -1.15 14.47 13.64
C GLN A 104 -0.65 15.92 13.61
N ASP A 105 -1.13 16.70 14.57
CA ASP A 105 -0.68 18.05 14.86
C ASP A 105 -0.43 18.14 16.36
N SER A 106 0.75 18.64 16.74
CA SER A 106 1.17 18.78 18.14
C SER A 106 1.93 20.08 18.32
N LYS A 107 1.83 20.64 19.53
CA LYS A 107 2.62 21.82 19.93
C LYS A 107 4.05 21.48 20.33
N GLU A 108 4.31 20.22 20.65
CA GLU A 108 5.56 19.74 21.24
C GLU A 108 6.43 18.95 20.25
N SER A 109 5.85 18.59 19.11
CA SER A 109 6.53 17.81 18.08
C SER A 109 6.06 18.22 16.71
N ILE A 110 7.01 18.27 15.78
CA ILE A 110 6.74 18.55 14.39
C ILE A 110 6.52 17.20 13.70
N TYR A 111 5.36 17.03 13.08
CA TYR A 111 5.09 15.83 12.27
C TYR A 111 5.20 16.19 10.79
N VAL A 112 6.09 15.48 10.11
CA VAL A 112 6.29 15.60 8.66
C VAL A 112 5.82 14.30 8.00
N TYR A 113 4.86 14.40 7.10
CA TYR A 113 4.37 13.29 6.30
C TYR A 113 4.85 13.45 4.87
N ILE A 114 5.52 12.43 4.33
CA ILE A 114 5.98 12.42 2.93
C ILE A 114 5.18 11.35 2.21
N LEU A 115 4.34 11.76 1.27
CA LEU A 115 3.48 10.89 0.48
C LEU A 115 4.07 10.75 -0.92
N ASN A 116 4.58 9.57 -1.26
CA ASN A 116 5.16 9.29 -2.57
C ASN A 116 4.10 8.70 -3.50
N PHE A 117 3.75 9.47 -4.54
CA PHE A 117 2.92 9.03 -5.65
C PHE A 117 3.77 8.82 -6.91
N SER A 118 3.23 8.11 -7.90
CA SER A 118 3.89 7.90 -9.20
C SER A 118 4.20 9.20 -9.96
N ASP A 119 3.36 10.23 -9.80
CA ASP A 119 3.45 11.50 -10.53
C ASP A 119 4.13 12.61 -9.73
N LYS A 120 4.13 12.54 -8.40
CA LYS A 120 4.77 13.53 -7.52
C LYS A 120 4.92 13.05 -6.08
N THR A 121 5.74 13.76 -5.32
CA THR A 121 5.78 13.65 -3.85
C THR A 121 5.02 14.83 -3.23
N ILE A 122 4.23 14.57 -2.19
CA ILE A 122 3.55 15.61 -1.40
C ILE A 122 4.09 15.55 0.02
N ILE A 123 4.56 16.68 0.52
CA ILE A 123 5.04 16.82 1.90
C ILE A 123 4.00 17.59 2.70
N ILE A 124 3.58 17.04 3.84
CA ILE A 124 2.67 17.69 4.79
C ILE A 124 3.41 17.89 6.09
N LYS A 125 3.66 19.15 6.48
CA LYS A 125 4.28 19.51 7.76
C LYS A 125 3.25 20.19 8.65
N ASN A 126 2.95 19.62 9.82
CA ASN A 126 1.92 20.10 10.76
C ASN A 126 0.60 20.43 10.06
N GLY A 127 0.14 19.50 9.21
CA GLY A 127 -1.11 19.63 8.46
C GLY A 127 -1.12 20.67 7.32
N LYS A 128 0.03 21.22 6.92
CA LYS A 128 0.13 22.09 5.73
C LYS A 128 0.97 21.44 4.64
N ILE A 129 0.53 21.55 3.39
CA ILE A 129 1.35 21.16 2.25
C ILE A 129 2.49 22.16 2.13
N VAL A 130 3.71 21.64 2.01
CA VAL A 130 4.93 22.39 1.73
C VAL A 130 5.39 22.00 0.33
N ASP A 131 5.59 23.00 -0.53
CA ASP A 131 6.11 22.85 -1.90
C ASP A 131 7.62 22.58 -1.91
#